data_AF-A0A7S4M5J4-F1
#
_entry.id   AF-A0A7S4M5J4-F1
#
_cell.length_a   1.000
_cell.length_b   1.000
_cell.length_c   1.000
_cell.angle_alpha   90.00
_cell.angle_beta   90.00
_cell.angle_gamma   90.00
#
_symmetry.space_group_name_H-M   'P 1'
#
loop_
_entity.id
_entity.type
_entity.pdbx_description
1 polymer ?
#
loop_
_entity_poly.entity_id
_entity_poly.type
_entity_poly.pdbx_seq_one_letter_code
_entity_poly.pdbx_strand_id
1 'polypeptide(L)'
;DAGWPGAASSSSSSSSSSSSSPLSRRASFEDFEDGGESGLGGVVRGRTPVSAVVPPVRDSMSSLLLYNHVKGDWTKHASASTFNVAVVFGKRLVRDQITVEYASRIRTLARLFKEEPLFRPSLVCFCGGVGPGNHVSDADAGYIFFRHMCEAQNIDLAGVSVFIDSDPASGQEAIALQHVTEEVRKKYLKGWLKRSPAADSAGGGDGDSSSFGDLFPGTGRSRRKKVAVHFSLVSTEYHLCNLNDVHHRSPRQSLLKSIERLKEAGTSDSPPVPGPYGRMMDDSSVSVEWDDEGNTYIRDDQRWDDDDIFVDDEYGDMLEERPYRRTFPSRGDKPKPPPPTISVVVETSWSFQYATYPFLYAKDEAVVFLGKCFLLGEELTPLLANMKGVVDQKEFFQRDNYLMLASIRRSLVSHVERLHSKRTSLKTALREYSSGRRDVTAVLEGALLSLGRCVDVVRPAGLLVSSVSKSEWTRALGQLRHSMEEIRRSCDPDRPLRPTEWGKLVDDEAATLDIGVAAAAAEEARMRVPIQSIVAAAAAAAAAAAAEKDAEGGLRPVETAEDTDGKNEVHENYGGLTMFADE
;
A
#
# COMPACT_ATOMS: atom_id res chain seq x y z
N ASP A 1 -25.37 -40.60 49.26
CA ASP A 1 -23.99 -40.88 49.73
C ASP A 1 -23.11 -41.13 48.52
N ALA A 2 -22.08 -40.37 48.17
CA ALA A 2 -21.21 -39.43 48.89
C ALA A 2 -20.82 -38.29 47.90
N GLY A 3 -20.61 -37.02 48.24
CA GLY A 3 -20.23 -36.42 49.51
C GLY A 3 -18.70 -36.29 49.57
N TRP A 4 -18.15 -35.11 49.28
CA TRP A 4 -16.91 -34.62 49.87
C TRP A 4 -16.69 -33.11 49.62
N PRO A 5 -15.99 -32.41 50.55
CA PRO A 5 -16.43 -31.13 51.08
C PRO A 5 -15.47 -29.97 50.78
N GLY A 6 -15.91 -28.78 51.19
CA GLY A 6 -15.22 -27.51 50.96
C GLY A 6 -13.97 -27.26 51.79
N ALA A 7 -13.33 -26.15 51.46
CA ALA A 7 -12.45 -25.41 52.36
C ALA A 7 -12.71 -23.91 52.13
N ALA A 8 -13.15 -23.25 53.20
CA ALA A 8 -13.22 -21.81 53.32
C ALA A 8 -11.92 -21.27 53.94
N SER A 9 -11.57 -20.07 53.51
CA SER A 9 -10.89 -18.99 54.24
C SER A 9 -9.54 -19.26 54.93
N SER A 10 -8.52 -18.52 54.48
CA SER A 10 -7.83 -17.58 55.38
C SER A 10 -7.06 -16.51 54.60
N SER A 11 -7.42 -15.28 54.93
CA SER A 11 -6.77 -14.00 54.65
C SER A 11 -5.31 -13.93 55.11
N SER A 12 -4.46 -13.23 54.36
CA SER A 12 -3.51 -12.28 54.94
C SER A 12 -3.01 -11.27 53.91
N SER A 13 -3.32 -10.02 54.23
CA SER A 13 -2.81 -8.76 53.73
C SER A 13 -1.29 -8.62 53.71
N SER A 14 -0.75 -8.02 52.64
CA SER A 14 0.39 -7.10 52.74
C SER A 14 0.40 -6.14 51.56
N SER A 15 -0.25 -5.00 51.76
CA SER A 15 -0.14 -3.79 50.96
C SER A 15 1.20 -3.12 51.22
N SER A 16 2.09 -3.08 50.22
CA SER A 16 3.25 -2.20 50.20
C SER A 16 3.03 -1.11 49.16
N SER A 17 2.50 0.01 49.62
CA SER A 17 2.39 1.28 48.91
C SER A 17 3.76 1.96 48.85
N SER A 18 4.41 1.94 47.70
CA SER A 18 5.54 2.84 47.40
C SER A 18 5.02 4.01 46.57
N SER A 19 4.71 5.10 47.27
CA SER A 19 4.43 6.42 46.72
C SER A 19 5.71 7.03 46.15
N SER A 20 5.80 7.13 44.82
CA SER A 20 6.78 7.99 44.15
C SER A 20 6.03 9.07 43.37
N SER A 21 6.08 10.28 43.91
CA SER A 21 5.53 11.52 43.36
C SER A 21 6.06 11.80 41.95
N PRO A 22 5.22 12.19 40.98
CA PRO A 22 5.70 12.74 39.73
C PRO A 22 6.03 14.22 39.89
N LEU A 23 7.31 14.57 39.71
CA LEU A 23 7.77 15.93 39.50
C LEU A 23 7.13 16.49 38.23
N SER A 24 6.20 17.41 38.43
CA SER A 24 5.61 18.26 37.41
C SER A 24 6.69 19.19 36.84
N ARG A 25 7.26 18.84 35.68
CA ARG A 25 7.99 19.79 34.82
C ARG A 25 7.06 20.22 33.69
N ARG A 26 6.36 21.33 33.97
CA ARG A 26 5.67 22.16 33.00
C ARG A 26 6.74 22.88 32.16
N ALA A 27 7.04 22.38 30.98
CA ALA A 27 7.74 23.16 29.97
C ALA A 27 6.68 23.97 29.22
N SER A 28 6.58 25.26 29.56
CA SER A 28 5.94 26.27 28.74
C SER A 28 6.66 26.33 27.39
N PHE A 29 5.93 26.05 26.33
CA PHE A 29 6.35 26.31 24.96
C PHE A 29 6.06 27.79 24.72
N GLU A 30 7.08 28.63 24.90
CA GLU A 30 6.98 30.07 24.63
C GLU A 30 6.99 30.34 23.13
N ASP A 31 6.18 31.33 22.78
CA ASP A 31 5.99 31.93 21.48
C ASP A 31 7.31 32.33 20.83
N PHE A 32 7.51 31.89 19.59
CA PHE A 32 8.59 32.40 18.74
C PHE A 32 8.04 33.59 17.96
N GLU A 33 8.08 34.76 18.60
CA GLU A 33 7.83 36.03 17.95
C GLU A 33 8.98 36.44 17.01
N ASP A 34 8.54 37.17 16.01
CA ASP A 34 9.20 37.74 14.85
C ASP A 34 10.34 38.69 15.24
N GLY A 35 11.54 38.42 14.73
CA GLY A 35 12.75 39.20 14.97
C GLY A 35 13.13 40.02 13.74
N GLY A 36 12.79 41.31 13.77
CA GLY A 36 13.11 42.30 12.75
C GLY A 36 14.60 42.64 12.60
N GLU A 37 14.97 42.83 11.34
CA GLU A 37 16.00 43.66 10.71
C GLU A 37 17.25 44.14 11.49
N SER A 38 18.42 43.87 10.89
CA SER A 38 19.37 44.93 10.53
C SER A 38 20.39 44.47 9.47
N GLY A 39 20.68 45.33 8.49
CA GLY A 39 22.03 45.44 7.93
C GLY A 39 22.27 45.01 6.46
N LEU A 40 21.86 45.87 5.53
CA LEU A 40 22.59 46.36 4.35
C LEU A 40 23.59 45.41 3.62
N GLY A 41 23.27 45.08 2.38
CA GLY A 41 24.21 44.54 1.39
C GLY A 41 23.56 44.35 0.02
N GLY A 42 23.48 45.42 -0.77
CA GLY A 42 22.83 45.43 -2.08
C GLY A 42 23.56 44.59 -3.13
N VAL A 43 22.85 43.64 -3.74
CA VAL A 43 23.16 43.10 -5.06
C VAL A 43 21.85 42.98 -5.83
N VAL A 44 21.71 43.80 -6.87
CA VAL A 44 20.61 43.77 -7.84
C VAL A 44 20.71 42.47 -8.65
N ARG A 45 19.77 41.54 -8.46
CA ARG A 45 19.52 40.42 -9.39
C ARG A 45 18.02 40.32 -9.68
N GLY A 46 17.74 40.17 -10.98
CA GLY A 46 16.43 40.32 -11.59
C GLY A 46 15.34 39.42 -10.99
N ARG A 47 14.16 40.03 -10.84
CA ARG A 47 12.90 39.36 -10.54
C ARG A 47 12.50 38.46 -11.70
N THR A 48 12.56 37.14 -11.51
CA THR A 48 11.68 36.20 -12.22
C THR A 48 10.43 35.98 -11.37
N PRO A 49 9.21 35.98 -11.95
CA PRO A 49 8.01 35.69 -11.20
C PRO A 49 7.95 34.17 -10.94
N VAL A 50 8.37 33.76 -9.73
CA VAL A 50 8.08 32.43 -9.21
C VAL A 50 6.71 32.50 -8.53
N SER A 51 5.65 32.35 -9.31
CA SER A 51 4.32 31.99 -8.81
C SER A 51 3.88 30.71 -9.50
N ALA A 52 4.63 29.64 -9.24
CA ALA A 52 4.09 28.30 -9.33
C ALA A 52 3.57 27.99 -7.94
N VAL A 53 2.26 28.16 -7.73
CA VAL A 53 1.56 27.53 -6.61
C VAL A 53 1.89 26.05 -6.70
N VAL A 54 2.76 25.57 -5.82
CA VAL A 54 3.02 24.14 -5.66
C VAL A 54 1.67 23.55 -5.28
N PRO A 55 1.04 22.72 -6.12
CA PRO A 55 -0.23 22.11 -5.76
C PRO A 55 -0.03 21.37 -4.43
N PRO A 56 -0.99 21.46 -3.50
CA PRO A 56 -0.88 20.78 -2.21
C PRO A 56 -0.49 19.32 -2.46
N VAL A 57 0.47 18.85 -1.66
CA VAL A 57 1.05 17.51 -1.72
C VAL A 57 -0.08 16.48 -1.76
N ARG A 58 -0.39 16.06 -2.99
CA ARG A 58 -1.20 14.94 -3.46
C ARG A 58 -2.20 14.36 -2.45
N ASP A 59 -3.48 14.38 -2.85
CA ASP A 59 -4.36 13.23 -2.61
C ASP A 59 -3.71 12.00 -3.28
N SER A 60 -2.84 11.33 -2.53
CA SER A 60 -1.99 10.23 -3.00
C SER A 60 -2.85 9.09 -3.52
N MET A 61 -3.95 8.79 -2.83
CA MET A 61 -4.89 7.76 -3.24
C MET A 61 -5.63 8.08 -4.52
N SER A 62 -6.20 9.28 -4.68
CA SER A 62 -6.96 9.64 -5.89
C SER A 62 -6.07 9.61 -7.13
N SER A 63 -4.81 10.06 -6.98
CA SER A 63 -3.82 10.01 -8.07
C SER A 63 -3.40 8.58 -8.42
N LEU A 64 -3.26 7.72 -7.41
CA LEU A 64 -2.94 6.30 -7.60
C LEU A 64 -4.11 5.52 -8.22
N LEU A 65 -5.34 5.77 -7.76
CA LEU A 65 -6.54 5.17 -8.34
C LEU A 65 -6.68 5.55 -9.81
N LEU A 66 -6.47 6.82 -10.17
CA LEU A 66 -6.44 7.23 -11.59
C LEU A 66 -5.30 6.56 -12.38
N TYR A 67 -4.10 6.48 -11.82
CA TYR A 67 -2.96 5.84 -12.50
C TYR A 67 -3.22 4.34 -12.77
N ASN A 68 -3.79 3.66 -11.78
CA ASN A 68 -4.06 2.23 -11.83
C ASN A 68 -5.25 1.88 -12.74
N HIS A 69 -6.25 2.76 -12.87
CA HIS A 69 -7.32 2.60 -13.86
C HIS A 69 -6.81 2.64 -15.30
N VAL A 70 -5.76 3.42 -15.59
CA VAL A 70 -5.29 3.64 -16.98
C VAL A 70 -4.30 2.56 -17.44
N LYS A 71 -3.48 2.03 -16.53
CA LYS A 71 -2.32 1.18 -16.84
C LYS A 71 -2.51 -0.27 -16.40
N GLY A 72 -3.56 -0.91 -16.89
CA GLY A 72 -3.80 -2.33 -16.62
C GLY A 72 -5.14 -2.86 -17.07
N ASP A 73 -5.90 -2.11 -17.88
CA ASP A 73 -7.24 -2.55 -18.28
C ASP A 73 -7.21 -3.95 -18.90
N TRP A 74 -7.85 -4.90 -18.21
CA TRP A 74 -7.90 -6.30 -18.60
C TRP A 74 -8.56 -6.47 -19.98
N THR A 75 -9.37 -5.49 -20.42
CA THR A 75 -9.99 -5.49 -21.75
C THR A 75 -8.94 -5.49 -22.87
N LYS A 76 -7.79 -4.82 -22.67
CA LYS A 76 -6.66 -4.81 -23.62
C LYS A 76 -5.98 -6.16 -23.73
N HIS A 77 -6.25 -7.05 -22.77
CA HIS A 77 -5.71 -8.39 -22.65
C HIS A 77 -6.72 -9.48 -23.04
N ALA A 78 -7.84 -9.14 -23.67
CA ALA A 78 -8.81 -10.13 -24.17
C ALA A 78 -8.36 -10.87 -25.45
N SER A 79 -7.07 -10.87 -25.78
CA SER A 79 -6.57 -11.58 -26.96
C SER A 79 -6.62 -13.10 -26.76
N ALA A 80 -6.79 -13.86 -27.85
CA ALA A 80 -6.81 -15.33 -27.82
C ALA A 80 -5.53 -15.98 -27.27
N SER A 81 -4.45 -15.22 -27.13
CA SER A 81 -3.15 -15.67 -26.59
C SER A 81 -2.89 -15.25 -25.15
N THR A 82 -3.83 -14.52 -24.52
CA THR A 82 -3.70 -14.07 -23.14
C THR A 82 -4.61 -14.85 -22.22
N PHE A 83 -4.04 -15.40 -21.15
CA PHE A 83 -4.77 -16.14 -20.12
C PHE A 83 -4.94 -15.26 -18.89
N ASN A 84 -6.18 -15.00 -18.52
CA ASN A 84 -6.53 -14.16 -17.38
C ASN A 84 -6.63 -15.02 -16.10
N VAL A 85 -5.97 -14.58 -15.03
CA VAL A 85 -5.97 -15.19 -13.70
C VAL A 85 -6.53 -14.17 -12.70
N ALA A 86 -7.70 -14.42 -12.15
CA ALA A 86 -8.26 -13.58 -11.09
C ALA A 86 -7.77 -14.07 -9.73
N VAL A 87 -7.20 -13.20 -8.90
CA VAL A 87 -6.71 -13.54 -7.55
C VAL A 87 -7.50 -12.74 -6.53
N VAL A 88 -8.24 -13.41 -5.67
CA VAL A 88 -8.98 -12.79 -4.57
C VAL A 88 -8.19 -12.96 -3.28
N PHE A 89 -7.69 -11.84 -2.74
CA PHE A 89 -6.99 -11.84 -1.47
C PHE A 89 -7.96 -12.07 -0.32
N GLY A 90 -7.63 -13.04 0.53
CA GLY A 90 -8.38 -13.37 1.74
C GLY A 90 -8.43 -12.23 2.74
N LYS A 91 -9.41 -12.31 3.63
CA LYS A 91 -9.50 -11.50 4.85
C LYS A 91 -9.91 -12.45 5.96
N ARG A 92 -9.25 -12.30 7.12
CA ARG A 92 -9.41 -13.19 8.27
C ARG A 92 -10.90 -13.33 8.63
N LEU A 93 -11.37 -14.58 8.69
CA LEU A 93 -12.72 -14.87 9.16
C LEU A 93 -12.90 -14.50 10.63
N VAL A 94 -14.12 -14.15 11.01
CA VAL A 94 -14.50 -13.89 12.40
C VAL A 94 -15.46 -14.98 12.84
N ARG A 95 -14.97 -15.94 13.65
CA ARG A 95 -15.74 -17.10 14.13
C ARG A 95 -16.27 -17.94 12.96
N ASP A 96 -15.38 -18.33 12.06
CA ASP A 96 -15.68 -19.10 10.83
C ASP A 96 -16.68 -18.42 9.88
N GLN A 97 -16.93 -17.12 10.06
CA GLN A 97 -17.84 -16.36 9.21
C GLN A 97 -17.08 -15.37 8.36
N ILE A 98 -17.51 -15.29 7.10
CA ILE A 98 -17.06 -14.29 6.13
C ILE A 98 -17.43 -12.92 6.67
N THR A 99 -16.51 -11.99 6.54
CA THR A 99 -16.70 -10.63 7.00
C THR A 99 -17.29 -9.73 5.91
N VAL A 100 -17.77 -8.55 6.27
CA VAL A 100 -18.34 -7.61 5.30
C VAL A 100 -17.26 -7.14 4.33
N GLU A 101 -16.05 -6.88 4.80
CA GLU A 101 -14.92 -6.52 3.92
C GLU A 101 -14.62 -7.64 2.92
N TYR A 102 -14.52 -8.89 3.39
CA TYR A 102 -14.21 -10.01 2.50
C TYR A 102 -15.30 -10.24 1.46
N ALA A 103 -16.57 -10.18 1.91
CA ALA A 103 -17.73 -10.28 1.03
C ALA A 103 -17.71 -9.21 -0.06
N SER A 104 -17.33 -7.96 0.27
CA SER A 104 -17.18 -6.87 -0.71
C SER A 104 -16.19 -7.23 -1.82
N ARG A 105 -15.03 -7.80 -1.48
CA ARG A 105 -14.02 -8.26 -2.47
C ARG A 105 -14.60 -9.31 -3.42
N ILE A 106 -15.31 -10.29 -2.87
CA ILE A 106 -15.89 -11.39 -3.65
C ILE A 106 -17.08 -10.89 -4.50
N ARG A 107 -17.87 -9.93 -4.01
CA ARG A 107 -18.95 -9.29 -4.77
C ARG A 107 -18.40 -8.51 -5.96
N THR A 108 -17.29 -7.79 -5.81
CA THR A 108 -16.60 -7.15 -6.94
C THR A 108 -16.26 -8.17 -8.02
N LEU A 109 -15.71 -9.34 -7.65
CA LEU A 109 -15.45 -10.39 -8.62
C LEU A 109 -16.73 -10.89 -9.30
N ALA A 110 -17.77 -11.22 -8.53
CA ALA A 110 -19.04 -11.68 -9.09
C ALA A 110 -19.70 -10.64 -9.99
N ARG A 111 -19.57 -9.36 -9.66
CA ARG A 111 -20.04 -8.23 -10.48
C ARG A 111 -19.30 -8.19 -11.81
N LEU A 112 -17.97 -8.32 -11.82
CA LEU A 112 -17.20 -8.38 -13.07
C LEU A 112 -17.68 -9.52 -13.98
N PHE A 113 -17.95 -10.72 -13.43
CA PHE A 113 -18.50 -11.82 -14.22
C PHE A 113 -19.89 -11.53 -14.83
N LYS A 114 -20.71 -10.74 -14.12
CA LYS A 114 -22.10 -10.46 -14.51
C LYS A 114 -22.19 -9.30 -15.50
N GLU A 115 -21.46 -8.23 -15.24
CA GLU A 115 -21.55 -6.95 -15.96
C GLU A 115 -20.60 -6.92 -17.16
N GLU A 116 -19.47 -7.61 -17.09
CA GLU A 116 -18.43 -7.60 -18.12
C GLU A 116 -18.35 -8.95 -18.84
N PRO A 117 -19.07 -9.16 -19.96
CA PRO A 117 -19.14 -10.46 -20.62
C PRO A 117 -17.79 -10.94 -21.18
N LEU A 118 -16.87 -10.00 -21.44
CA LEU A 118 -15.50 -10.31 -21.86
C LEU A 118 -14.61 -10.75 -20.69
N PHE A 119 -15.00 -10.47 -19.44
CA PHE A 119 -14.25 -10.88 -18.26
C PHE A 119 -14.54 -12.35 -17.94
N ARG A 120 -13.82 -13.23 -18.62
CA ARG A 120 -13.88 -14.68 -18.40
C ARG A 120 -12.49 -15.21 -18.03
N PRO A 121 -12.08 -15.10 -16.75
CA PRO A 121 -10.77 -15.59 -16.32
C PRO A 121 -10.66 -17.09 -16.54
N SER A 122 -9.49 -17.53 -17.02
CA SER A 122 -9.18 -18.96 -17.18
C SER A 122 -9.00 -19.66 -15.83
N LEU A 123 -8.61 -18.90 -14.81
CA LEU A 123 -8.36 -19.37 -13.46
C LEU A 123 -8.82 -18.31 -12.44
N VAL A 124 -9.55 -18.73 -11.41
CA VAL A 124 -9.86 -17.92 -10.23
C VAL A 124 -9.14 -18.54 -9.03
N CYS A 125 -8.36 -17.74 -8.32
CA CYS A 125 -7.59 -18.14 -7.16
C CYS A 125 -8.15 -17.48 -5.89
N PHE A 126 -8.57 -18.27 -4.92
CA PHE A 126 -8.90 -17.80 -3.58
C PHE A 126 -7.70 -18.04 -2.66
N CYS A 127 -7.24 -16.98 -2.00
CA CYS A 127 -6.06 -17.01 -1.14
C CYS A 127 -6.46 -16.80 0.32
N GLY A 128 -5.82 -17.51 1.24
CA GLY A 128 -5.91 -17.25 2.68
C GLY A 128 -6.05 -18.54 3.51
N GLY A 129 -5.21 -18.65 4.53
CA GLY A 129 -5.10 -19.82 5.39
C GLY A 129 -6.15 -19.88 6.50
N VAL A 130 -5.90 -20.77 7.47
CA VAL A 130 -6.74 -20.90 8.67
C VAL A 130 -6.23 -19.94 9.75
N GLY A 131 -6.97 -18.86 9.99
CA GLY A 131 -6.65 -17.91 11.05
C GLY A 131 -6.86 -18.47 12.47
N PRO A 132 -6.20 -17.92 13.50
CA PRO A 132 -6.32 -18.41 14.86
C PRO A 132 -7.76 -18.29 15.38
N GLY A 133 -8.29 -19.39 15.90
CA GLY A 133 -9.67 -19.52 16.38
C GLY A 133 -10.70 -19.86 15.31
N ASN A 134 -10.30 -20.03 14.05
CA ASN A 134 -11.15 -20.51 12.97
C ASN A 134 -10.83 -21.99 12.66
N HIS A 135 -11.83 -22.73 12.19
CA HIS A 135 -11.75 -24.09 11.67
C HIS A 135 -11.75 -24.15 10.14
N VAL A 136 -12.23 -23.08 9.49
CA VAL A 136 -12.31 -22.99 8.03
C VAL A 136 -11.23 -22.01 7.54
N SER A 137 -10.58 -22.34 6.42
CA SER A 137 -9.64 -21.39 5.79
C SER A 137 -10.38 -20.21 5.18
N ASP A 138 -9.76 -19.05 5.16
CA ASP A 138 -10.33 -17.87 4.51
C ASP A 138 -10.64 -18.19 3.03
N ALA A 139 -9.74 -18.89 2.33
CA ALA A 139 -9.89 -19.27 0.93
C ALA A 139 -11.11 -20.18 0.67
N ASP A 140 -11.32 -21.20 1.50
CA ASP A 140 -12.46 -22.13 1.37
C ASP A 140 -13.79 -21.40 1.60
N ALA A 141 -13.87 -20.59 2.66
CA ALA A 141 -15.06 -19.79 2.95
C ALA A 141 -15.35 -18.81 1.80
N GLY A 142 -14.33 -18.12 1.29
CA GLY A 142 -14.47 -17.20 0.17
C GLY A 142 -14.98 -17.88 -1.11
N TYR A 143 -14.46 -19.06 -1.43
CA TYR A 143 -14.94 -19.84 -2.58
C TYR A 143 -16.39 -20.30 -2.42
N ILE A 144 -16.78 -20.81 -1.24
CA ILE A 144 -18.15 -21.24 -0.96
C ILE A 144 -19.13 -20.07 -1.17
N PHE A 145 -18.79 -18.90 -0.66
CA PHE A 145 -19.61 -17.70 -0.82
C PHE A 145 -19.67 -17.20 -2.25
N PHE A 146 -18.53 -17.19 -2.96
CA PHE A 146 -18.50 -16.87 -4.39
C PHE A 146 -19.43 -17.78 -5.19
N ARG A 147 -19.36 -19.09 -4.98
CA ARG A 147 -20.21 -20.07 -5.67
C ARG A 147 -21.69 -19.82 -5.38
N HIS A 148 -22.05 -19.62 -4.12
CA HIS A 148 -23.43 -19.30 -3.74
C HIS A 148 -23.93 -18.01 -4.40
N MET A 149 -23.10 -16.97 -4.46
CA MET A 149 -23.46 -15.73 -5.15
C MET A 149 -23.63 -15.92 -6.65
N CYS A 150 -22.75 -16.69 -7.31
CA CYS A 150 -22.88 -16.97 -8.74
C CYS A 150 -24.17 -17.73 -9.04
N GLU A 151 -24.52 -18.73 -8.23
CA GLU A 151 -25.77 -19.48 -8.38
C GLU A 151 -26.99 -18.59 -8.16
N ALA A 152 -27.01 -17.79 -7.08
CA ALA A 152 -28.10 -16.86 -6.77
C ALA A 152 -28.32 -15.81 -7.86
N GLN A 153 -27.26 -15.45 -8.60
CA GLN A 153 -27.28 -14.41 -9.63
C GLN A 153 -27.30 -14.96 -11.06
N ASN A 154 -27.44 -16.29 -11.22
CA ASN A 154 -27.39 -16.99 -12.51
C ASN A 154 -26.13 -16.66 -13.33
N ILE A 155 -24.98 -16.53 -12.66
CA ILE A 155 -23.69 -16.29 -13.30
C ILE A 155 -23.11 -17.63 -13.75
N ASP A 156 -22.87 -17.74 -15.06
CA ASP A 156 -22.25 -18.91 -15.66
C ASP A 156 -20.74 -18.98 -15.39
N LEU A 157 -20.30 -20.08 -14.77
CA LEU A 157 -18.90 -20.38 -14.46
C LEU A 157 -18.28 -21.42 -15.40
N ALA A 158 -18.95 -21.77 -16.51
CA ALA A 158 -18.44 -22.75 -17.47
C ALA A 158 -17.07 -22.33 -18.02
N GLY A 159 -16.13 -23.28 -18.05
CA GLY A 159 -14.78 -23.08 -18.57
C GLY A 159 -13.80 -22.39 -17.61
N VAL A 160 -14.24 -21.96 -16.43
CA VAL A 160 -13.38 -21.33 -15.42
C VAL A 160 -12.80 -22.39 -14.49
N SER A 161 -11.48 -22.45 -14.39
CA SER A 161 -10.81 -23.27 -13.38
C SER A 161 -10.76 -22.52 -12.05
N VAL A 162 -10.80 -23.25 -10.93
CA VAL A 162 -10.66 -22.68 -9.59
C VAL A 162 -9.47 -23.29 -8.89
N PHE A 163 -8.70 -22.45 -8.21
CA PHE A 163 -7.62 -22.83 -7.30
C PHE A 163 -7.90 -22.22 -5.92
N ILE A 164 -7.75 -23.02 -4.87
CA ILE A 164 -8.00 -22.62 -3.48
C ILE A 164 -6.72 -22.87 -2.71
N ASP A 165 -6.11 -21.81 -2.19
CA ASP A 165 -4.87 -21.87 -1.40
C ASP A 165 -5.18 -21.82 0.09
N SER A 166 -5.55 -22.99 0.63
CA SER A 166 -5.90 -23.19 2.05
C SER A 166 -4.69 -23.46 2.95
N ASP A 167 -3.46 -23.28 2.47
CA ASP A 167 -2.25 -23.52 3.28
C ASP A 167 -2.27 -22.61 4.52
N PRO A 168 -2.10 -23.11 5.76
CA PRO A 168 -2.04 -22.26 6.94
C PRO A 168 -0.94 -21.17 6.86
N ALA A 169 0.18 -21.45 6.18
CA ALA A 169 1.22 -20.46 5.93
C ALA A 169 0.79 -19.37 4.93
N SER A 170 -0.26 -19.61 4.13
CA SER A 170 -0.85 -18.63 3.20
C SER A 170 -1.61 -17.51 3.90
N GLY A 171 -1.71 -17.53 5.24
CA GLY A 171 -2.17 -16.38 6.03
C GLY A 171 -1.36 -15.11 5.74
N GLN A 172 -0.16 -15.24 5.15
CA GLN A 172 0.57 -14.15 4.53
C GLN A 172 0.34 -14.09 3.03
N GLU A 173 -0.16 -12.94 2.56
CA GLU A 173 -0.49 -12.70 1.14
C GLU A 173 0.70 -12.89 0.19
N ALA A 174 1.93 -12.64 0.67
CA ALA A 174 3.16 -12.87 -0.09
C ALA A 174 3.35 -14.34 -0.47
N ILE A 175 3.15 -15.21 0.51
CA ILE A 175 3.27 -16.66 0.37
C ILE A 175 2.13 -17.16 -0.52
N ALA A 176 0.92 -16.66 -0.30
CA ALA A 176 -0.23 -17.04 -1.11
C ALA A 176 -0.05 -16.68 -2.60
N LEU A 177 0.43 -15.46 -2.90
CA LEU A 177 0.69 -15.07 -4.28
C LEU A 177 1.85 -15.87 -4.91
N GLN A 178 2.85 -16.25 -4.11
CA GLN A 178 3.89 -17.18 -4.56
C GLN A 178 3.27 -18.54 -4.93
N HIS A 179 2.44 -19.14 -4.07
CA HIS A 179 1.75 -20.40 -4.35
C HIS A 179 0.92 -20.33 -5.63
N VAL A 180 0.15 -19.25 -5.82
CA VAL A 180 -0.61 -19.02 -7.05
C VAL A 180 0.30 -19.00 -8.28
N THR A 181 1.41 -18.25 -8.25
CA THR A 181 2.33 -18.19 -9.41
C THR A 181 3.04 -19.52 -9.68
N GLU A 182 3.35 -20.28 -8.63
CA GLU A 182 3.91 -21.63 -8.77
C GLU A 182 2.91 -22.62 -9.34
N GLU A 183 1.66 -22.59 -8.90
CA GLU A 183 0.60 -23.47 -9.40
C GLU A 183 0.30 -23.15 -10.88
N VAL A 184 0.22 -21.86 -11.23
CA VAL A 184 0.12 -21.40 -12.62
C VAL A 184 1.26 -21.96 -13.46
N ARG A 185 2.50 -21.86 -12.98
CA ARG A 185 3.70 -22.38 -13.67
C ARG A 185 3.64 -23.91 -13.85
N LYS A 186 3.35 -24.64 -12.78
CA LYS A 186 3.44 -26.11 -12.72
C LYS A 186 2.32 -26.77 -13.54
N LYS A 187 1.08 -26.32 -13.37
CA LYS A 187 -0.12 -27.01 -13.86
C LYS A 187 -0.72 -26.39 -15.10
N TYR A 188 -0.85 -25.07 -15.14
CA TYR A 188 -1.66 -24.39 -16.15
C TYR A 188 -0.84 -23.98 -17.38
N LEU A 189 0.39 -23.52 -17.18
CA LEU A 189 1.24 -22.97 -18.24
C LEU A 189 1.49 -23.96 -19.38
N LYS A 190 1.72 -25.25 -19.07
CA LYS A 190 1.92 -26.30 -20.08
C LYS A 190 0.69 -26.49 -20.97
N GLY A 191 -0.51 -26.44 -20.39
CA GLY A 191 -1.77 -26.53 -21.13
C GLY A 191 -2.04 -25.28 -21.96
N TRP A 192 -1.73 -24.11 -21.41
CA TRP A 192 -1.83 -22.82 -22.11
C TRP A 192 -0.87 -22.72 -23.30
N LEU A 193 0.37 -23.20 -23.18
CA LEU A 193 1.35 -23.27 -24.28
C LEU A 193 0.94 -24.21 -25.43
N LYS A 194 0.15 -25.24 -25.12
CA LYS A 194 -0.41 -26.15 -26.14
C LYS A 194 -1.60 -25.52 -26.86
N ARG A 195 -2.44 -24.76 -26.13
CA ARG A 195 -3.64 -24.08 -26.67
C ARG A 195 -3.31 -22.79 -27.39
N SER A 196 -2.23 -22.11 -27.00
CA SER A 196 -1.82 -20.87 -27.65
C SER A 196 -1.59 -21.14 -29.13
N PRO A 197 -2.20 -20.34 -30.03
CA PRO A 197 -1.96 -20.48 -31.46
C PRO A 197 -0.45 -20.41 -31.68
N ALA A 198 0.08 -21.35 -32.48
CA ALA A 198 1.44 -21.20 -32.95
C ALA A 198 1.50 -19.84 -33.65
N ALA A 199 2.53 -19.04 -33.37
CA ALA A 199 2.75 -17.74 -34.03
C ALA A 199 3.12 -17.92 -35.52
N ASP A 200 2.60 -18.97 -36.14
CA ASP A 200 2.81 -19.38 -37.50
C ASP A 200 2.16 -18.32 -38.39
N SER A 201 2.99 -17.37 -38.84
CA SER A 201 2.84 -16.73 -40.16
C SER A 201 1.61 -15.83 -40.40
N ALA A 202 0.97 -15.29 -39.36
CA ALA A 202 -0.08 -14.26 -39.50
C ALA A 202 0.47 -12.85 -39.87
N GLY A 203 1.56 -12.80 -40.63
CA GLY A 203 2.20 -11.59 -41.15
C GLY A 203 2.80 -11.86 -42.52
N GLY A 204 2.01 -12.42 -43.42
CA GLY A 204 2.17 -12.13 -44.85
C GLY A 204 1.63 -10.74 -45.12
N GLY A 205 2.45 -9.87 -45.73
CA GLY A 205 2.13 -8.47 -46.09
C GLY A 205 2.45 -7.51 -44.94
N ASP A 206 3.37 -6.55 -45.04
CA ASP A 206 3.84 -5.80 -46.19
C ASP A 206 5.35 -5.59 -46.15
N GLY A 207 5.93 -5.41 -47.34
CA GLY A 207 7.37 -5.26 -47.60
C GLY A 207 8.06 -4.28 -46.64
N ASP A 208 9.31 -4.53 -46.28
CA ASP A 208 10.37 -4.32 -47.25
C ASP A 208 11.56 -5.28 -47.06
N SER A 209 12.02 -5.74 -48.21
CA SER A 209 13.28 -6.37 -48.51
C SER A 209 14.47 -5.72 -47.77
N SER A 210 15.37 -6.48 -47.14
CA SER A 210 16.42 -7.16 -47.87
C SER A 210 16.98 -8.31 -47.02
N SER A 211 16.59 -9.50 -47.47
CA SER A 211 17.09 -10.79 -47.07
C SER A 211 18.59 -10.89 -47.35
N PHE A 212 19.41 -10.91 -46.28
CA PHE A 212 20.73 -11.54 -46.28
C PHE A 212 20.73 -12.91 -45.55
N GLY A 213 19.59 -13.29 -44.96
CA GLY A 213 19.48 -14.47 -44.09
C GLY A 213 19.16 -15.80 -44.80
N ASP A 214 18.71 -15.77 -46.07
CA ASP A 214 18.28 -17.00 -46.77
C ASP A 214 19.43 -17.83 -47.36
N LEU A 215 20.69 -17.39 -47.25
CA LEU A 215 21.84 -18.14 -47.77
C LEU A 215 22.27 -19.33 -46.87
N PHE A 216 21.70 -19.46 -45.66
CA PHE A 216 22.00 -20.59 -44.77
C PHE A 216 20.74 -21.43 -44.49
N PRO A 217 20.34 -22.34 -45.40
CA PRO A 217 19.18 -23.23 -45.28
C PRO A 217 19.27 -24.28 -44.14
N GLY A 218 20.14 -24.07 -43.14
CA GLY A 218 20.34 -24.97 -42.00
C GLY A 218 20.20 -24.31 -40.61
N THR A 219 19.99 -22.99 -40.52
CA THR A 219 19.72 -22.35 -39.23
C THR A 219 18.22 -22.48 -38.93
N GLY A 220 17.84 -23.63 -38.36
CA GLY A 220 16.46 -23.90 -37.96
C GLY A 220 15.94 -22.73 -37.12
N ARG A 221 15.00 -21.95 -37.66
CA ARG A 221 14.34 -20.87 -36.93
C ARG A 221 13.61 -21.50 -35.76
N SER A 222 14.17 -21.38 -34.55
CA SER A 222 13.52 -21.83 -33.32
C SER A 222 12.15 -21.15 -33.24
N ARG A 223 11.09 -21.95 -33.42
CA ARG A 223 9.72 -21.45 -33.27
C ARG A 223 9.56 -20.97 -31.83
N ARG A 224 9.38 -19.67 -31.65
CA ARG A 224 9.13 -19.09 -30.33
C ARG A 224 7.64 -19.20 -30.04
N LYS A 225 7.28 -19.85 -28.94
CA LYS A 225 5.91 -19.80 -28.43
C LYS A 225 5.83 -18.70 -27.38
N LYS A 226 4.91 -17.77 -27.59
CA LYS A 226 4.65 -16.67 -26.66
C LYS A 226 3.30 -16.90 -25.98
N VAL A 227 3.27 -16.84 -24.66
CA VAL A 227 2.05 -16.91 -23.85
C VAL A 227 2.02 -15.70 -22.94
N ALA A 228 0.90 -14.98 -22.96
CA ALA A 228 0.67 -13.88 -22.02
C ALA A 228 -0.21 -14.37 -20.87
N VAL A 229 0.15 -14.03 -19.64
CA VAL A 229 -0.62 -14.31 -18.43
C VAL A 229 -0.90 -12.97 -17.74
N HIS A 230 -2.18 -12.63 -17.59
CA HIS A 230 -2.61 -11.40 -16.95
C HIS A 230 -3.25 -11.71 -15.60
N PHE A 231 -2.79 -11.05 -14.52
CA PHE A 231 -3.30 -11.24 -13.17
C PHE A 231 -4.24 -10.09 -12.79
N SER A 232 -5.52 -10.39 -12.57
CA SER A 232 -6.50 -9.43 -12.03
C SER A 232 -6.58 -9.61 -10.51
N LEU A 233 -5.98 -8.68 -9.78
CA LEU A 233 -5.88 -8.71 -8.33
C LEU A 233 -7.11 -8.04 -7.70
N VAL A 234 -7.93 -8.80 -6.99
CA VAL A 234 -9.19 -8.35 -6.40
C VAL A 234 -9.04 -8.19 -4.89
N SER A 235 -9.18 -6.95 -4.42
CA SER A 235 -9.19 -6.61 -3.00
C SER A 235 -9.75 -5.19 -2.79
N THR A 236 -9.78 -4.72 -1.54
CA THR A 236 -10.13 -3.35 -1.20
C THR A 236 -9.15 -2.32 -1.78
N GLU A 237 -9.67 -1.13 -2.08
CA GLU A 237 -8.92 0.03 -2.61
C GLU A 237 -7.62 0.29 -1.85
N TYR A 238 -7.72 0.44 -0.54
CA TYR A 238 -6.57 0.72 0.33
C TYR A 238 -5.52 -0.38 0.28
N HIS A 239 -5.96 -1.65 0.32
CA HIS A 239 -5.03 -2.76 0.26
C HIS A 239 -4.25 -2.78 -1.07
N LEU A 240 -4.95 -2.66 -2.21
CA LEU A 240 -4.29 -2.68 -3.52
C LEU A 240 -3.41 -1.44 -3.76
N CYS A 241 -3.82 -0.27 -3.27
CA CYS A 241 -2.99 0.94 -3.30
C CYS A 241 -1.70 0.75 -2.49
N ASN A 242 -1.79 0.19 -1.28
CA ASN A 242 -0.61 -0.14 -0.46
C ASN A 242 0.32 -1.11 -1.17
N LEU A 243 -0.22 -2.15 -1.79
CA LEU A 243 0.56 -3.14 -2.53
C LEU A 243 1.31 -2.48 -3.71
N ASN A 244 0.64 -1.58 -4.44
CA ASN A 244 1.26 -0.82 -5.53
C ASN A 244 2.33 0.17 -5.01
N ASP A 245 2.06 0.84 -3.90
CA ASP A 245 3.02 1.78 -3.28
C ASP A 245 4.26 1.06 -2.75
N VAL A 246 4.10 -0.09 -2.12
CA VAL A 246 5.21 -0.96 -1.73
C VAL A 246 5.99 -1.39 -2.97
N HIS A 247 5.33 -1.73 -4.08
CA HIS A 247 6.02 -2.09 -5.32
C HIS A 247 6.90 -0.96 -5.87
N HIS A 248 6.42 0.28 -5.82
CA HIS A 248 7.19 1.41 -6.32
C HIS A 248 8.28 1.90 -5.35
N ARG A 249 8.02 1.89 -4.04
CA ARG A 249 8.96 2.39 -3.02
C ARG A 249 9.98 1.33 -2.60
N SER A 250 9.55 0.07 -2.57
CA SER A 250 10.28 -1.08 -2.05
C SER A 250 10.13 -2.31 -2.96
N PRO A 251 10.60 -2.27 -4.23
CA PRO A 251 10.37 -3.35 -5.20
C PRO A 251 10.84 -4.73 -4.70
N ARG A 252 11.90 -4.77 -3.87
CA ARG A 252 12.46 -6.02 -3.33
C ARG A 252 11.55 -6.69 -2.30
N GLN A 253 10.71 -5.91 -1.62
CA GLN A 253 9.73 -6.36 -0.62
C GLN A 253 8.32 -6.49 -1.22
N SER A 254 8.14 -6.19 -2.51
CA SER A 254 6.85 -6.23 -3.18
C SER A 254 6.31 -7.64 -3.33
N LEU A 255 5.01 -7.81 -3.03
CA LEU A 255 4.28 -9.06 -3.30
C LEU A 255 4.27 -9.41 -4.80
N LEU A 256 4.26 -8.39 -5.67
CA LEU A 256 4.20 -8.55 -7.13
C LEU A 256 5.46 -9.17 -7.72
N LYS A 257 6.56 -9.24 -6.96
CA LYS A 257 7.81 -9.86 -7.41
C LYS A 257 7.62 -11.33 -7.79
N SER A 258 6.69 -12.04 -7.16
CA SER A 258 6.35 -13.42 -7.53
C SER A 258 5.76 -13.52 -8.94
N ILE A 259 4.96 -12.53 -9.36
CA ILE A 259 4.41 -12.44 -10.71
C ILE A 259 5.52 -12.12 -11.71
N GLU A 260 6.44 -11.21 -11.38
CA GLU A 260 7.61 -10.90 -12.23
C GLU A 260 8.52 -12.11 -12.44
N ARG A 261 8.80 -12.87 -11.39
CA ARG A 261 9.59 -14.12 -11.45
C ARG A 261 8.97 -15.20 -12.34
N LEU A 262 7.65 -15.14 -12.61
CA LEU A 262 7.02 -16.06 -13.55
C LEU A 262 7.48 -15.80 -15.00
N LYS A 263 7.85 -14.57 -15.35
CA LYS A 263 8.43 -14.19 -16.65
C LYS A 263 9.79 -14.87 -16.89
N GLU A 264 10.62 -14.93 -15.85
CA GLU A 264 11.98 -15.49 -15.89
C GLU A 264 11.98 -17.02 -16.05
N ALA A 265 10.92 -17.69 -15.60
CA ALA A 265 10.81 -19.14 -15.69
C ALA A 265 10.67 -19.68 -17.12
N GLY A 266 10.27 -18.84 -18.09
CA GLY A 266 10.11 -19.26 -19.49
C GLY A 266 11.43 -19.48 -20.23
N THR A 267 12.51 -18.84 -19.80
CA THR A 267 13.77 -18.75 -20.57
C THR A 267 14.80 -19.81 -20.22
N SER A 268 14.59 -20.61 -19.17
CA SER A 268 15.60 -21.52 -18.61
C SER A 268 15.13 -22.98 -18.52
N ASP A 269 15.05 -23.66 -19.67
CA ASP A 269 15.16 -25.13 -19.67
C ASP A 269 16.60 -25.59 -19.34
N SER A 270 17.55 -24.66 -19.27
CA SER A 270 18.87 -24.90 -18.70
C SER A 270 18.75 -24.94 -17.17
N PRO A 271 19.17 -26.03 -16.49
CA PRO A 271 19.29 -26.01 -15.03
C PRO A 271 20.10 -24.78 -14.62
N PRO A 272 19.74 -24.07 -13.52
CA PRO A 272 20.44 -22.87 -13.10
C PRO A 272 21.92 -23.23 -12.96
N VAL A 273 22.74 -22.80 -13.93
CA VAL A 273 24.18 -22.99 -13.84
C VAL A 273 24.60 -22.18 -12.63
N PRO A 274 25.15 -22.81 -11.58
CA PRO A 274 25.62 -22.06 -10.42
C PRO A 274 26.71 -21.13 -10.94
N GLY A 275 26.38 -19.86 -11.13
CA GLY A 275 27.36 -18.86 -11.51
C GLY A 275 28.46 -18.86 -10.44
N PRO A 276 29.73 -18.67 -10.81
CA PRO A 276 30.86 -18.75 -9.88
C PRO A 276 30.81 -17.72 -8.72
N TYR A 277 29.84 -16.80 -8.73
CA TYR A 277 29.62 -15.80 -7.68
C TYR A 277 28.16 -15.72 -7.16
N GLY A 278 27.28 -16.66 -7.55
CA GLY A 278 25.84 -16.55 -7.33
C GLY A 278 25.30 -17.14 -6.01
N ARG A 279 26.15 -17.73 -5.15
CA ARG A 279 25.69 -18.54 -4.01
C ARG A 279 25.62 -17.83 -2.65
N MET A 280 25.82 -16.51 -2.58
CA MET A 280 26.04 -15.86 -1.28
C MET A 280 25.00 -14.83 -0.82
N MET A 281 23.95 -14.49 -1.59
CA MET A 281 23.06 -13.37 -1.20
C MET A 281 21.55 -13.59 -1.40
N ASP A 282 21.08 -14.77 -1.83
CA ASP A 282 19.63 -15.00 -2.04
C ASP A 282 19.07 -16.19 -1.25
N ASP A 283 19.79 -16.66 -0.22
CA ASP A 283 19.21 -17.53 0.80
C ASP A 283 18.41 -16.67 1.80
N SER A 284 17.24 -16.25 1.34
CA SER A 284 16.22 -15.61 2.18
C SER A 284 15.20 -16.63 2.67
N SER A 285 15.65 -17.85 2.99
CA SER A 285 14.93 -18.73 3.91
C SER A 285 15.15 -18.26 5.35
N VAL A 286 14.67 -17.04 5.66
CA VAL A 286 14.47 -16.66 7.07
C VAL A 286 13.30 -17.51 7.55
N SER A 287 13.59 -18.63 8.21
CA SER A 287 12.61 -19.39 8.97
C SER A 287 12.15 -18.50 10.12
N VAL A 288 11.03 -17.80 9.93
CA VAL A 288 10.30 -17.13 11.00
C VAL A 288 9.48 -18.22 11.69
N GLU A 289 9.99 -18.77 12.80
CA GLU A 289 9.17 -19.56 13.72
C GLU A 289 8.22 -18.61 14.45
N TRP A 290 6.96 -19.01 14.52
CA TRP A 290 5.89 -18.29 15.21
C TRP A 290 5.54 -19.02 16.49
N ASP A 291 5.33 -18.29 17.58
CA ASP A 291 4.69 -18.85 18.77
C ASP A 291 3.16 -18.87 18.61
N ASP A 292 2.49 -19.61 19.50
CA ASP A 292 1.03 -19.76 19.52
C ASP A 292 0.27 -18.43 19.73
N GLU A 293 0.97 -17.33 20.04
CA GLU A 293 0.42 -15.99 20.21
C GLU A 293 0.57 -15.09 18.97
N GLY A 294 1.24 -15.58 17.91
CA GLY A 294 1.42 -14.85 16.66
C GLY A 294 2.40 -13.68 16.76
N ASN A 295 3.32 -13.70 17.73
CA ASN A 295 4.37 -12.69 17.87
C ASN A 295 5.64 -13.13 17.13
N THR A 296 6.23 -12.22 16.34
CA THR A 296 7.54 -12.46 15.73
C THR A 296 8.66 -12.11 16.72
N TYR A 297 9.39 -13.10 17.20
CA TYR A 297 10.70 -12.87 17.81
C TYR A 297 11.79 -13.17 16.79
N ILE A 298 12.63 -12.18 16.47
CA ILE A 298 13.95 -12.46 15.88
C ILE A 298 14.80 -12.95 17.04
N ARG A 299 15.15 -14.23 17.03
CA ARG A 299 16.02 -14.81 18.04
C ARG A 299 17.46 -14.31 17.78
N ASP A 300 17.81 -13.17 18.38
CA ASP A 300 19.17 -12.60 18.39
C ASP A 300 20.09 -13.38 19.38
N ASP A 301 19.97 -14.70 19.45
CA ASP A 301 20.79 -15.57 20.33
C ASP A 301 21.99 -16.16 19.55
N GLN A 302 22.69 -15.33 18.80
CA GLN A 302 24.08 -15.61 18.44
C GLN A 302 24.93 -14.40 18.83
N ARG A 303 25.17 -14.32 20.13
CA ARG A 303 26.38 -13.71 20.66
C ARG A 303 27.54 -14.61 20.20
N TRP A 304 28.21 -14.19 19.13
CA TRP A 304 29.49 -14.76 18.76
C TRP A 304 30.45 -14.33 19.86
N ASP A 305 30.63 -15.18 20.87
CA ASP A 305 31.79 -15.09 21.74
C ASP A 305 33.00 -15.44 20.86
N ASP A 306 33.59 -14.40 20.27
CA ASP A 306 34.89 -14.42 19.60
C ASP A 306 35.96 -14.66 20.69
N ASP A 307 36.20 -15.90 21.09
CA ASP A 307 37.42 -16.28 21.81
C ASP A 307 37.74 -17.78 21.63
N ASP A 308 38.92 -18.03 21.04
CA ASP A 308 39.79 -19.19 21.24
C ASP A 308 39.33 -20.60 20.83
N ILE A 309 39.48 -20.94 19.54
CA ILE A 309 39.92 -22.29 19.13
C ILE A 309 40.90 -22.16 17.95
N PHE A 310 42.18 -21.93 18.25
CA PHE A 310 43.28 -22.40 17.40
C PHE A 310 43.38 -23.92 17.58
N VAL A 311 42.94 -24.70 16.58
CA VAL A 311 43.35 -26.09 16.46
C VAL A 311 44.34 -26.16 15.31
N ASP A 312 45.54 -26.58 15.71
CA ASP A 312 46.72 -26.76 14.91
C ASP A 312 46.52 -27.59 13.64
N ASP A 313 47.33 -27.22 12.67
CA ASP A 313 47.63 -27.90 11.42
C ASP A 313 48.01 -29.37 11.63
N GLU A 314 47.16 -30.30 11.19
CA GLU A 314 47.64 -31.63 10.79
C GLU A 314 46.63 -32.32 9.85
N TYR A 315 46.59 -31.91 8.58
CA TYR A 315 46.08 -32.76 7.50
C TYR A 315 47.16 -32.94 6.45
N GLY A 316 47.98 -33.96 6.70
CA GLY A 316 48.87 -34.55 5.72
C GLY A 316 48.10 -35.16 4.55
N ASP A 317 48.60 -34.86 3.36
CA ASP A 317 49.06 -35.87 2.42
C ASP A 317 48.07 -36.99 2.05
N MET A 318 47.11 -36.66 1.17
CA MET A 318 46.50 -37.64 0.26
C MET A 318 46.18 -37.00 -1.09
N LEU A 319 47.23 -36.63 -1.83
CA LEU A 319 47.16 -36.47 -3.28
C LEU A 319 47.21 -37.86 -3.93
N GLU A 320 46.09 -38.60 -3.87
CA GLU A 320 45.90 -39.74 -4.76
C GLU A 320 45.66 -39.20 -6.18
N GLU A 321 46.72 -39.25 -6.99
CA GLU A 321 46.69 -39.09 -8.44
C GLU A 321 45.70 -40.07 -9.06
N ARG A 322 44.44 -39.64 -9.25
CA ARG A 322 43.51 -40.36 -10.12
C ARG A 322 44.01 -40.22 -11.56
N PRO A 323 44.36 -41.31 -12.26
CA PRO A 323 44.78 -41.22 -13.65
C PRO A 323 43.61 -40.74 -14.49
N TYR A 324 43.72 -39.51 -15.01
CA TYR A 324 42.84 -38.95 -16.04
C TYR A 324 43.01 -39.77 -17.32
N ARG A 325 42.35 -40.93 -17.39
CA ARG A 325 42.22 -41.74 -18.59
C ARG A 325 41.29 -40.98 -19.55
N ARG A 326 41.84 -40.05 -20.33
CA ARG A 326 41.17 -39.44 -21.49
C ARG A 326 40.86 -40.55 -22.50
N THR A 327 39.72 -41.20 -22.35
CA THR A 327 39.12 -41.97 -23.43
C THR A 327 38.64 -40.97 -24.47
N PHE A 328 39.44 -40.75 -25.51
CA PHE A 328 38.98 -40.02 -26.69
C PHE A 328 37.81 -40.81 -27.28
N PRO A 329 36.61 -40.22 -27.42
CA PRO A 329 35.49 -40.90 -28.04
C PRO A 329 35.87 -41.27 -29.47
N SER A 330 35.61 -42.53 -29.81
CA SER A 330 35.95 -43.12 -31.11
C SER A 330 35.34 -42.29 -32.24
N ARG A 331 36.13 -42.06 -33.29
CA ARG A 331 35.96 -41.07 -34.37
C ARG A 331 34.80 -41.35 -35.36
N GLY A 332 33.77 -42.07 -34.95
CA GLY A 332 32.72 -42.61 -35.83
C GLY A 332 31.32 -41.99 -35.69
N ASP A 333 30.95 -41.50 -34.50
CA ASP A 333 29.58 -41.05 -34.25
C ASP A 333 29.50 -39.52 -34.33
N LYS A 334 29.00 -39.01 -35.46
CA LYS A 334 28.58 -37.60 -35.54
C LYS A 334 27.50 -37.39 -34.48
N PRO A 335 27.68 -36.47 -33.51
CA PRO A 335 26.67 -36.23 -32.49
C PRO A 335 25.37 -35.87 -33.18
N LYS A 336 24.32 -36.66 -32.92
CA LYS A 336 22.96 -36.36 -33.39
C LYS A 336 22.65 -34.93 -32.96
N PRO A 337 22.26 -34.03 -33.88
CA PRO A 337 21.97 -32.65 -33.51
C PRO A 337 20.93 -32.66 -32.39
N PRO A 338 21.11 -31.85 -31.33
CA PRO A 338 20.15 -31.79 -30.25
C PRO A 338 18.77 -31.47 -30.83
N PRO A 339 17.70 -32.07 -30.29
CA PRO A 339 16.35 -31.76 -30.73
C PRO A 339 16.13 -30.24 -30.64
N PRO A 340 15.42 -29.63 -31.62
CA PRO A 340 15.20 -28.19 -31.63
C PRO A 340 14.52 -27.75 -30.34
N THR A 341 15.20 -26.92 -29.55
CA THR A 341 14.67 -26.34 -28.31
C THR A 341 13.67 -25.25 -28.66
N ILE A 342 12.41 -25.44 -28.26
CA ILE A 342 11.35 -24.44 -28.40
C ILE A 342 11.59 -23.40 -27.31
N SER A 343 11.97 -22.17 -27.67
CA SER A 343 12.05 -21.10 -26.69
C SER A 343 10.64 -20.63 -26.32
N VAL A 344 10.30 -20.75 -25.04
CA VAL A 344 9.04 -20.26 -24.50
C VAL A 344 9.24 -18.85 -23.95
N VAL A 345 8.40 -17.92 -24.35
CA VAL A 345 8.38 -16.57 -23.77
C VAL A 345 7.08 -16.43 -23.01
N VAL A 346 7.18 -16.30 -21.68
CA VAL A 346 6.04 -16.00 -20.80
C VAL A 346 6.04 -14.50 -20.57
N GLU A 347 4.97 -13.82 -20.95
CA GLU A 347 4.75 -12.42 -20.60
C GLU A 347 3.75 -12.34 -19.45
N THR A 348 4.06 -11.51 -18.46
CA THR A 348 3.21 -11.33 -17.30
C THR A 348 2.80 -9.86 -17.19
N SER A 349 1.54 -9.62 -16.90
CA SER A 349 1.01 -8.30 -16.53
C SER A 349 0.02 -8.46 -15.39
N TRP A 350 -0.33 -7.38 -14.71
CA TRP A 350 -1.36 -7.39 -13.67
C TRP A 350 -2.22 -6.13 -13.70
N SER A 351 -3.38 -6.21 -13.07
CA SER A 351 -4.34 -5.14 -12.89
C SER A 351 -4.99 -5.21 -11.52
N PHE A 352 -5.54 -4.09 -11.07
CA PHE A 352 -6.20 -3.97 -9.78
C PHE A 352 -7.71 -3.87 -9.99
N GLN A 353 -8.45 -4.71 -9.28
CA GLN A 353 -9.91 -4.73 -9.25
C GLN A 353 -10.35 -4.30 -7.86
N TYR A 354 -10.78 -3.05 -7.77
CA TYR A 354 -11.04 -2.36 -6.53
C TYR A 354 -12.41 -2.68 -5.96
N ALA A 355 -12.42 -3.13 -4.71
CA ALA A 355 -13.60 -3.17 -3.86
C ALA A 355 -13.63 -1.93 -2.96
N THR A 356 -14.77 -1.28 -2.90
CA THR A 356 -14.96 -0.14 -2.00
C THR A 356 -14.93 -0.62 -0.55
N TYR A 357 -14.22 0.11 0.30
CA TYR A 357 -14.16 -0.20 1.73
C TYR A 357 -15.51 0.12 2.38
N PRO A 358 -16.25 -0.88 2.91
CA PRO A 358 -17.67 -0.74 3.21
C PRO A 358 -17.96 0.22 4.38
N PHE A 359 -16.97 0.46 5.25
CA PHE A 359 -17.17 1.21 6.49
C PHE A 359 -17.01 2.72 6.35
N LEU A 360 -16.56 3.22 5.19
CA LEU A 360 -16.49 4.67 4.93
C LEU A 360 -17.88 5.32 4.86
N TYR A 361 -18.88 4.54 4.47
CA TYR A 361 -20.23 5.00 4.20
C TYR A 361 -21.27 4.41 5.17
N ALA A 362 -20.80 3.82 6.27
CA ALA A 362 -21.70 3.32 7.29
C ALA A 362 -22.52 4.47 7.90
N LYS A 363 -23.79 4.20 8.22
CA LYS A 363 -24.68 5.19 8.88
C LYS A 363 -24.25 5.51 10.31
N ASP A 364 -23.56 4.58 10.96
CA ASP A 364 -23.07 4.72 12.32
C ASP A 364 -21.75 5.53 12.36
N GLU A 365 -21.77 6.70 13.02
CA GLU A 365 -20.59 7.57 13.15
C GLU A 365 -19.42 6.85 13.86
N ALA A 366 -19.69 5.92 14.78
CA ALA A 366 -18.64 5.16 15.47
C ALA A 366 -17.92 4.22 14.50
N VAL A 367 -18.67 3.49 13.67
CA VAL A 367 -18.11 2.59 12.64
C VAL A 367 -17.29 3.37 11.63
N VAL A 368 -17.78 4.53 11.17
CA VAL A 368 -17.04 5.40 10.25
C VAL A 368 -15.76 5.93 10.90
N PHE A 369 -15.83 6.34 12.16
CA PHE A 369 -14.65 6.82 12.90
C PHE A 369 -13.59 5.72 13.07
N LEU A 370 -14.00 4.52 13.47
CA LEU A 370 -13.11 3.35 13.59
C LEU A 370 -12.50 3.00 12.23
N GLY A 371 -13.33 2.96 11.18
CA GLY A 371 -12.87 2.75 9.81
C GLY A 371 -11.80 3.75 9.39
N LYS A 372 -11.98 5.05 9.67
CA LYS A 372 -10.95 6.07 9.37
C LYS A 372 -9.64 5.83 10.14
N CYS A 373 -9.72 5.49 11.43
CA CYS A 373 -8.53 5.19 12.22
C CYS A 373 -7.81 3.93 11.70
N PHE A 374 -8.56 2.88 11.36
CA PHE A 374 -8.02 1.66 10.77
C PHE A 374 -7.28 1.95 9.46
N LEU A 375 -7.89 2.74 8.57
CA LEU A 375 -7.30 3.12 7.29
C LEU A 375 -6.01 3.94 7.45
N LEU A 376 -5.92 4.83 8.45
CA LEU A 376 -4.64 5.48 8.79
C LEU A 376 -3.56 4.47 9.21
N GLY A 377 -3.95 3.42 9.92
CA GLY A 377 -3.06 2.29 10.24
C GLY A 377 -2.61 1.56 8.98
N GLU A 378 -3.52 1.32 8.03
CA GLU A 378 -3.19 0.69 6.75
C GLU A 378 -2.27 1.54 5.89
N GLU A 379 -2.44 2.86 5.87
CA GLU A 379 -1.57 3.80 5.14
C GLU A 379 -0.10 3.74 5.62
N LEU A 380 0.19 3.23 6.82
CA LEU A 380 1.55 3.04 7.31
C LEU A 380 2.25 1.82 6.68
N THR A 381 1.54 0.95 5.94
CA THR A 381 2.10 -0.30 5.39
C THR A 381 3.28 -0.09 4.44
N PRO A 382 3.25 0.86 3.47
CA PRO A 382 4.42 1.14 2.64
C PRO A 382 5.64 1.61 3.44
N LEU A 383 5.42 2.40 4.50
CA LEU A 383 6.50 2.84 5.39
C LEU A 383 7.08 1.68 6.18
N LEU A 384 6.23 0.77 6.66
CA LEU A 384 6.67 -0.42 7.36
C LEU A 384 7.57 -1.30 6.48
N ALA A 385 7.18 -1.52 5.23
CA ALA A 385 7.97 -2.27 4.26
C ALA A 385 9.32 -1.62 3.98
N ASN A 386 9.33 -0.31 3.74
CA ASN A 386 10.58 0.43 3.50
C ASN A 386 11.48 0.46 4.74
N MET A 387 10.95 0.71 5.94
CA MET A 387 11.74 0.71 7.17
C MET A 387 12.35 -0.68 7.44
N LYS A 388 11.64 -1.77 7.14
CA LYS A 388 12.21 -3.12 7.17
C LYS A 388 13.38 -3.25 6.18
N GLY A 389 13.21 -2.75 4.95
CA GLY A 389 14.29 -2.69 3.96
C GLY A 389 15.51 -1.89 4.43
N VAL A 390 15.31 -0.79 5.18
CA VAL A 390 16.39 0.04 5.74
C VAL A 390 17.13 -0.68 6.86
N VAL A 391 16.40 -1.34 7.78
CA VAL A 391 17.00 -2.17 8.84
C VAL A 391 17.84 -3.31 8.24
N ASP A 392 17.35 -3.92 7.17
CA ASP A 392 18.02 -4.97 6.40
C ASP A 392 19.17 -4.45 5.51
N GLN A 393 19.42 -3.13 5.47
CA GLN A 393 20.39 -2.49 4.56
C GLN A 393 20.14 -2.77 3.07
N LYS A 394 18.88 -3.06 2.70
CA LYS A 394 18.45 -3.32 1.32
C LYS A 394 17.88 -2.09 0.63
N GLU A 395 17.47 -1.08 1.41
CA GLU A 395 16.79 0.13 0.95
C GLU A 395 17.23 1.38 1.73
N PHE A 396 16.86 2.56 1.23
CA PHE A 396 17.13 3.85 1.87
C PHE A 396 15.82 4.48 2.39
N PHE A 397 15.90 5.17 3.52
CA PHE A 397 14.78 5.91 4.08
C PHE A 397 14.71 7.31 3.46
N GLN A 398 13.68 7.56 2.65
CA GLN A 398 13.55 8.82 1.91
C GLN A 398 12.85 9.90 2.75
N ARG A 399 13.08 11.18 2.42
CA ARG A 399 12.40 12.32 3.05
C ARG A 399 10.88 12.21 2.95
N ASP A 400 10.35 11.73 1.82
CA ASP A 400 8.91 11.55 1.63
C ASP A 400 8.32 10.53 2.61
N ASN A 401 9.10 9.52 3.00
CA ASN A 401 8.68 8.53 4.00
C ASN A 401 8.52 9.19 5.38
N TYR A 402 9.45 10.07 5.74
CA TYR A 402 9.33 10.88 6.96
C TYR A 402 8.12 11.83 6.92
N LEU A 403 7.91 12.54 5.81
CA LEU A 403 6.80 13.47 5.67
C LEU A 403 5.44 12.76 5.76
N MET A 404 5.34 11.59 5.13
CA MET A 404 4.16 10.73 5.21
C MET A 404 3.91 10.25 6.65
N LEU A 405 4.94 9.77 7.36
CA LEU A 405 4.83 9.37 8.76
C LEU A 405 4.37 10.52 9.66
N ALA A 406 4.95 11.71 9.49
CA ALA A 406 4.57 12.91 10.22
C ALA A 406 3.15 13.39 9.88
N SER A 407 2.72 13.23 8.62
CA SER A 407 1.35 13.54 8.19
C SER A 407 0.32 12.61 8.85
N ILE A 408 0.53 11.30 8.75
CA ILE A 408 -0.36 10.29 9.35
C ILE A 408 -0.47 10.50 10.87
N ARG A 409 0.65 10.81 11.54
CA ARG A 409 0.64 11.17 12.97
C ARG A 409 -0.26 12.37 13.24
N ARG A 410 -0.17 13.46 12.47
CA ARG A 410 -1.02 14.65 12.65
C ARG A 410 -2.50 14.33 12.41
N SER A 411 -2.82 13.52 11.40
CA SER A 411 -4.19 13.06 11.16
C SER A 411 -4.74 12.26 12.34
N LEU A 412 -3.92 11.37 12.92
CA LEU A 412 -4.29 10.60 14.10
C LEU A 412 -4.51 11.50 15.33
N VAL A 413 -3.66 12.51 15.55
CA VAL A 413 -3.87 13.54 16.59
C VAL A 413 -5.24 14.19 16.42
N SER A 414 -5.56 14.66 15.21
CA SER A 414 -6.84 15.32 14.93
C SER A 414 -8.04 14.40 15.20
N HIS A 415 -7.94 13.10 14.90
CA HIS A 415 -8.99 12.13 15.23
C HIS A 415 -9.15 11.92 16.74
N VAL A 416 -8.05 11.82 17.50
CA VAL A 416 -8.07 11.71 18.96
C VAL A 416 -8.61 12.99 19.61
N GLU A 417 -8.22 14.17 19.12
CA GLU A 417 -8.77 15.45 19.57
C GLU A 417 -10.27 15.55 19.29
N ARG A 418 -10.73 15.15 18.10
CA ARG A 418 -12.17 15.10 17.78
C ARG A 418 -12.93 14.18 18.74
N LEU A 419 -12.33 13.04 19.10
CA LEU A 419 -12.89 12.13 20.08
C LEU A 419 -13.02 12.79 21.46
N HIS A 420 -12.06 13.64 21.87
CA HIS A 420 -12.11 14.37 23.14
C HIS A 420 -13.05 15.58 23.14
N SER A 421 -13.12 16.30 22.01
CA SER A 421 -13.92 17.52 21.84
C SER A 421 -15.42 17.21 21.69
N LYS A 422 -15.80 16.16 20.94
CA LYS A 422 -17.20 15.74 20.80
C LYS A 422 -17.64 14.93 22.02
N ARG A 423 -18.15 15.58 23.06
CA ARG A 423 -18.54 14.91 24.32
C ARG A 423 -19.92 14.24 24.24
N THR A 424 -19.94 13.00 24.75
CA THR A 424 -21.04 12.02 24.93
C THR A 424 -21.39 11.13 23.75
N SER A 425 -22.02 11.59 22.66
CA SER A 425 -22.61 10.66 21.67
C SER A 425 -21.62 9.65 21.05
N LEU A 426 -20.53 10.13 20.45
CA LEU A 426 -19.52 9.26 19.82
C LEU A 426 -18.80 8.38 20.86
N LYS A 427 -18.46 8.93 22.03
CA LYS A 427 -17.83 8.15 23.11
C LYS A 427 -18.76 7.05 23.64
N THR A 428 -20.06 7.35 23.76
CA THR A 428 -21.07 6.36 24.18
C THR A 428 -21.24 5.28 23.11
N ALA A 429 -21.34 5.66 21.83
CA ALA A 429 -21.43 4.72 20.73
C ALA A 429 -20.18 3.82 20.63
N LEU A 430 -18.99 4.39 20.81
CA LEU A 430 -17.74 3.62 20.84
C LEU A 430 -17.66 2.68 22.05
N ARG A 431 -18.18 3.09 23.21
CA ARG A 431 -18.26 2.22 24.39
C ARG A 431 -19.22 1.06 24.18
N GLU A 432 -20.37 1.31 23.55
CA GLU A 432 -21.33 0.27 23.19
C GLU A 432 -20.72 -0.72 22.19
N TYR A 433 -20.08 -0.21 21.14
CA TYR A 433 -19.36 -1.02 20.16
C TYR A 433 -18.22 -1.83 20.78
N SER A 434 -17.52 -1.25 21.77
CA SER A 434 -16.37 -1.86 22.45
C SER A 434 -16.75 -2.70 23.66
N SER A 435 -18.00 -3.17 23.79
CA SER A 435 -18.42 -4.00 24.91
C SER A 435 -17.53 -5.25 25.06
N GLY A 436 -16.62 -5.24 26.04
CA GLY A 436 -15.63 -6.30 26.29
C GLY A 436 -14.25 -6.10 25.63
N ARG A 437 -14.00 -4.99 24.92
CA ARG A 437 -12.70 -4.60 24.36
C ARG A 437 -12.03 -3.52 25.20
N ARG A 438 -10.72 -3.30 24.97
CA ARG A 438 -9.97 -2.17 25.55
C ARG A 438 -10.61 -0.84 25.15
N ASP A 439 -10.48 0.18 26.00
CA ASP A 439 -10.94 1.54 25.67
C ASP A 439 -10.18 2.04 24.43
N VAL A 440 -10.91 2.21 23.33
CA VAL A 440 -10.37 2.67 22.04
C VAL A 440 -9.63 4.01 22.21
N THR A 441 -10.08 4.88 23.12
CA THR A 441 -9.41 6.16 23.40
C THR A 441 -7.99 5.93 23.89
N ALA A 442 -7.83 5.08 24.90
CA ALA A 442 -6.54 4.76 25.50
C ALA A 442 -5.61 4.05 24.50
N VAL A 443 -6.17 3.17 23.66
CA VAL A 443 -5.42 2.50 22.58
C VAL A 443 -4.88 3.51 21.58
N LEU A 444 -5.72 4.42 21.08
CA LEU A 444 -5.31 5.43 20.10
C LEU A 444 -4.26 6.39 20.67
N GLU A 445 -4.36 6.77 21.94
CA GLU A 445 -3.35 7.57 22.64
C GLU A 445 -2.01 6.82 22.76
N GLY A 446 -2.05 5.52 23.10
CA GLY A 446 -0.86 4.67 23.15
C GLY A 446 -0.20 4.48 21.78
N ALA A 447 -1.00 4.27 20.73
CA ALA A 447 -0.53 4.22 19.36
C ALA A 447 0.11 5.55 18.93
N LEU A 448 -0.54 6.68 19.24
CA LEU A 448 -0.03 8.02 18.94
C LEU A 448 1.31 8.31 19.63
N LEU A 449 1.47 7.90 20.89
CA LEU A 449 2.73 8.02 21.62
C LEU A 449 3.85 7.20 20.96
N SER A 450 3.55 5.96 20.58
CA SER A 450 4.49 5.07 19.90
C SER A 450 4.89 5.62 18.53
N LEU A 451 3.93 6.15 17.77
CA LEU A 451 4.17 6.81 16.50
C LEU A 451 5.01 8.09 16.66
N GLY A 452 4.79 8.87 17.72
CA GLY A 452 5.62 10.02 18.08
C GLY A 452 7.08 9.64 18.32
N ARG A 453 7.32 8.59 19.12
CA ARG A 453 8.66 8.06 19.35
C ARG A 453 9.32 7.57 18.07
N CYS A 454 8.57 6.89 17.19
CA CYS A 454 9.06 6.49 15.88
C CYS A 454 9.52 7.70 15.06
N VAL A 455 8.66 8.73 14.94
CA VAL A 455 8.96 9.99 14.24
C VAL A 455 10.23 10.65 14.77
N ASP A 456 10.38 10.73 16.10
CA ASP A 456 11.55 11.38 16.71
C ASP A 456 12.86 10.64 16.42
N VAL A 457 12.84 9.31 16.42
CA VAL A 457 14.02 8.50 16.11
C VAL A 457 14.41 8.62 14.64
N VAL A 458 13.45 8.64 13.72
CA VAL A 458 13.75 8.67 12.27
C VAL A 458 13.94 10.09 11.72
N ARG A 459 13.58 11.12 12.51
CA ARG A 459 13.66 12.54 12.12
C ARG A 459 15.03 12.95 11.59
N PRO A 460 16.18 12.61 12.22
CA PRO A 460 17.47 13.09 11.74
C PRO A 460 17.80 12.57 10.33
N ALA A 461 17.45 11.31 10.04
CA ALA A 461 17.61 10.73 8.71
C ALA A 461 16.61 11.31 7.71
N GLY A 462 15.33 11.45 8.10
CA GLY A 462 14.29 12.01 7.24
C GLY A 462 14.52 13.47 6.84
N LEU A 463 15.15 14.25 7.72
CA LEU A 463 15.53 15.64 7.47
C LEU A 463 16.95 15.81 6.92
N LEU A 464 17.67 14.72 6.69
CA LEU A 464 19.07 14.72 6.21
C LEU A 464 20.01 15.53 7.12
N VAL A 465 19.73 15.56 8.43
CA VAL A 465 20.54 16.27 9.44
C VAL A 465 21.65 15.37 9.97
N SER A 466 21.34 14.10 10.24
CA SER A 466 22.33 13.10 10.67
C SER A 466 21.89 11.67 10.33
N SER A 467 22.82 10.71 10.42
CA SER A 467 22.53 9.29 10.27
C SER A 467 21.91 8.71 11.55
N VAL A 468 20.99 7.77 11.38
CA VAL A 468 20.38 6.97 12.47
C VAL A 468 21.04 5.60 12.49
N SER A 469 21.40 5.11 13.68
CA SER A 469 22.08 3.82 13.84
C SER A 469 21.16 2.61 13.57
N LYS A 470 21.73 1.44 13.27
CA LYS A 470 20.94 0.21 12.99
C LYS A 470 20.03 -0.19 14.16
N SER A 471 20.52 -0.06 15.40
CA SER A 471 19.74 -0.35 16.61
C SER A 471 18.57 0.62 16.78
N GLU A 472 18.77 1.90 16.47
CA GLU A 472 17.71 2.91 16.49
C GLU A 472 16.67 2.68 15.40
N TRP A 473 17.08 2.30 14.17
CA TRP A 473 16.15 1.90 13.12
C TRP A 473 15.30 0.69 13.54
N THR A 474 15.93 -0.30 14.17
CA THR A 474 15.23 -1.50 14.68
C THR A 474 14.22 -1.11 15.76
N ARG A 475 14.60 -0.21 16.67
CA ARG A 475 13.70 0.35 17.69
C ARG A 475 12.54 1.10 17.05
N ALA A 476 12.80 1.97 16.07
CA ALA A 476 11.76 2.73 15.37
C ALA A 476 10.78 1.80 14.63
N LEU A 477 11.30 0.76 13.97
CA LEU A 477 10.50 -0.26 13.31
C LEU A 477 9.58 -0.99 14.31
N GLY A 478 10.10 -1.33 15.49
CA GLY A 478 9.30 -1.91 16.58
C GLY A 478 8.17 -0.97 17.05
N GLN A 479 8.45 0.32 17.23
CA GLN A 479 7.43 1.32 17.61
C GLN A 479 6.35 1.48 16.52
N LEU A 480 6.75 1.50 15.25
CA LEU A 480 5.81 1.56 14.13
C LEU A 480 4.90 0.34 14.08
N ARG A 481 5.48 -0.87 14.16
CA ARG A 481 4.71 -2.13 14.20
C ARG A 481 3.72 -2.16 15.34
N HIS A 482 4.17 -1.79 16.54
CA HIS A 482 3.30 -1.77 17.71
C HIS A 482 2.13 -0.80 17.54
N SER A 483 2.37 0.42 17.05
CA SER A 483 1.31 1.39 16.75
C SER A 483 0.31 0.86 15.72
N MET A 484 0.79 0.25 14.64
CA MET A 484 -0.08 -0.31 13.59
C MET A 484 -0.92 -1.47 14.10
N GLU A 485 -0.33 -2.40 14.86
CA GLU A 485 -1.04 -3.55 15.43
C GLU A 485 -2.12 -3.12 16.42
N GLU A 486 -1.82 -2.16 17.29
CA GLU A 486 -2.80 -1.60 18.24
C GLU A 486 -4.00 -0.97 17.52
N ILE A 487 -3.75 -0.20 16.47
CA ILE A 487 -4.79 0.41 15.61
C ILE A 487 -5.59 -0.68 14.90
N ARG A 488 -4.92 -1.62 14.21
CA ARG A 488 -5.60 -2.71 13.48
C ARG A 488 -6.48 -3.55 14.39
N ARG A 489 -5.94 -3.99 15.52
CA ARG A 489 -6.66 -4.86 16.46
C ARG A 489 -7.88 -4.20 17.10
N SER A 490 -7.80 -2.89 17.35
CA SER A 490 -8.80 -2.18 18.16
C SER A 490 -9.76 -1.34 17.31
N CYS A 491 -9.35 -0.94 16.11
CA CYS A 491 -10.11 -0.06 15.24
C CYS A 491 -10.65 -0.74 13.98
N ASP A 492 -10.37 -2.01 13.72
CA ASP A 492 -11.02 -2.72 12.61
C ASP A 492 -12.53 -2.81 12.87
N PRO A 493 -13.37 -2.08 12.09
CA PRO A 493 -14.82 -2.12 12.25
C PRO A 493 -15.44 -3.38 11.63
N ASP A 494 -14.62 -4.24 11.02
CA ASP A 494 -15.09 -5.40 10.29
C ASP A 494 -15.82 -6.40 11.19
N ARG A 495 -16.86 -6.98 10.61
CA ARG A 495 -17.82 -7.81 11.32
C ARG A 495 -18.22 -9.00 10.46
N PRO A 496 -18.68 -10.10 11.07
CA PRO A 496 -19.34 -11.17 10.35
C PRO A 496 -20.48 -10.64 9.48
N LEU A 497 -20.57 -11.20 8.28
CA LEU A 497 -21.66 -10.97 7.34
C LEU A 497 -22.94 -11.61 7.90
N ARG A 498 -24.03 -10.84 7.98
CA ARG A 498 -25.31 -11.34 8.48
C ARG A 498 -25.96 -12.25 7.44
N PRO A 499 -26.70 -13.30 7.83
CA PRO A 499 -27.39 -14.18 6.88
C PRO A 499 -28.29 -13.45 5.86
N THR A 500 -28.88 -12.32 6.24
CA THR A 500 -29.72 -11.48 5.35
C THR A 500 -28.95 -10.74 4.27
N GLU A 501 -27.62 -10.66 4.39
CA GLU A 501 -26.71 -10.00 3.44
C GLU A 501 -26.11 -11.03 2.44
N TRP A 502 -26.39 -12.32 2.61
CA TRP A 502 -25.95 -13.38 1.70
C TRP A 502 -26.70 -13.32 0.37
N GLY A 503 -26.00 -13.60 -0.74
CA GLY A 503 -26.57 -13.64 -2.09
C GLY A 503 -26.84 -12.27 -2.74
N LYS A 504 -26.68 -11.16 -1.99
CA LYS A 504 -26.81 -9.80 -2.53
C LYS A 504 -25.51 -9.36 -3.20
N LEU A 505 -25.64 -8.93 -4.47
CA LEU A 505 -24.51 -8.49 -5.29
C LEU A 505 -24.14 -7.03 -5.03
N VAL A 506 -25.13 -6.22 -4.66
CA VAL A 506 -24.98 -4.83 -4.21
C VAL A 506 -25.49 -4.77 -2.78
N ASP A 507 -24.77 -4.11 -1.88
CA ASP A 507 -25.34 -3.76 -0.59
C ASP A 507 -26.49 -2.78 -0.87
N ASP A 508 -27.74 -3.17 -0.59
CA ASP A 508 -28.92 -2.33 -0.88
C ASP A 508 -28.81 -0.91 -0.28
N GLU A 509 -27.99 -0.74 0.77
CA GLU A 509 -27.65 0.56 1.36
C GLU A 509 -26.67 1.39 0.50
N ALA A 510 -25.77 0.76 -0.24
CA ALA A 510 -24.87 1.42 -1.18
C ALA A 510 -25.62 1.86 -2.46
N ALA A 511 -26.63 1.11 -2.91
CA ALA A 511 -27.47 1.52 -4.05
C ALA A 511 -28.20 2.85 -3.79
N THR A 512 -28.57 3.13 -2.53
CA THR A 512 -29.11 4.44 -2.14
C THR A 512 -28.05 5.55 -2.11
N LEU A 513 -26.78 5.21 -1.92
CA LEU A 513 -25.68 6.16 -1.86
C LEU A 513 -25.08 6.47 -3.23
N ASP A 514 -25.14 5.58 -4.22
CA ASP A 514 -24.73 5.89 -5.60
C ASP A 514 -25.58 7.01 -6.20
N ILE A 515 -26.86 7.09 -5.82
CA ILE A 515 -27.73 8.24 -6.13
C ILE A 515 -27.18 9.51 -5.44
N GLY A 516 -26.68 9.38 -4.20
CA GLY A 516 -26.11 10.46 -3.41
C GLY A 516 -24.73 10.93 -3.87
N VAL A 517 -23.85 10.04 -4.33
CA VAL A 517 -22.52 10.37 -4.86
C VAL A 517 -22.63 10.93 -6.27
N ALA A 518 -23.52 10.39 -7.11
CA ALA A 518 -23.86 11.03 -8.38
C ALA A 518 -24.50 12.40 -8.15
N ALA A 519 -25.35 12.55 -7.12
CA ALA A 519 -25.91 13.84 -6.72
C ALA A 519 -24.86 14.79 -6.16
N ALA A 520 -23.93 14.33 -5.32
CA ALA A 520 -22.86 15.15 -4.73
C ALA A 520 -21.81 15.53 -5.77
N ALA A 521 -21.46 14.64 -6.71
CA ALA A 521 -20.62 14.96 -7.85
C ALA A 521 -21.33 15.91 -8.83
N ALA A 522 -22.64 15.77 -9.02
CA ALA A 522 -23.45 16.72 -9.79
C ALA A 522 -23.63 18.06 -9.06
N GLU A 523 -23.67 18.07 -7.73
CA GLU A 523 -23.76 19.26 -6.88
C GLU A 523 -22.41 19.96 -6.79
N GLU A 524 -21.30 19.23 -6.68
CA GLU A 524 -19.93 19.75 -6.83
C GLU A 524 -19.71 20.28 -8.25
N ALA A 525 -20.21 19.61 -9.29
CA ALA A 525 -20.18 20.10 -10.67
C ALA A 525 -21.08 21.33 -10.88
N ARG A 526 -22.19 21.47 -10.12
CA ARG A 526 -23.03 22.68 -10.09
C ARG A 526 -22.40 23.82 -9.30
N MET A 527 -21.72 23.53 -8.19
CA MET A 527 -21.01 24.50 -7.35
C MET A 527 -19.69 24.95 -8.00
N ARG A 528 -19.09 24.11 -8.86
CA ARG A 528 -18.17 24.55 -9.90
C ARG A 528 -18.94 25.30 -10.99
N VAL A 529 -19.55 26.42 -10.61
CA VAL A 529 -19.69 27.56 -11.53
C VAL A 529 -18.31 27.73 -12.17
N PRO A 530 -18.18 27.82 -13.51
CA PRO A 530 -16.88 27.81 -14.14
C PRO A 530 -16.07 28.91 -13.47
N ILE A 531 -14.96 28.57 -12.82
CA ILE A 531 -14.01 29.57 -12.30
C ILE A 531 -13.64 30.54 -13.43
N GLN A 532 -13.72 30.08 -14.68
CA GLN A 532 -13.65 30.88 -15.90
C GLN A 532 -14.71 32.00 -15.99
N SER A 533 -15.95 31.83 -15.51
CA SER A 533 -16.97 32.89 -15.52
C SER A 533 -16.73 33.96 -14.45
N ILE A 534 -16.20 33.56 -13.28
CA ILE A 534 -15.83 34.51 -12.21
C ILE A 534 -14.56 35.28 -12.63
N VAL A 535 -13.58 34.59 -13.22
CA VAL A 535 -12.36 35.22 -13.76
C VAL A 535 -12.70 36.12 -14.96
N ALA A 536 -13.62 35.72 -15.84
CA ALA A 536 -14.09 36.57 -16.94
C ALA A 536 -14.85 37.81 -16.45
N ALA A 537 -15.69 37.67 -15.42
CA ALA A 537 -16.39 38.81 -14.81
C ALA A 537 -15.42 39.77 -14.12
N ALA A 538 -14.41 39.26 -13.41
CA ALA A 538 -13.37 40.07 -12.78
C ALA A 538 -12.49 40.79 -13.83
N ALA A 539 -12.14 40.12 -14.93
CA ALA A 539 -11.40 40.73 -16.03
C ALA A 539 -12.23 41.82 -16.74
N ALA A 540 -13.53 41.61 -16.94
CA ALA A 540 -14.43 42.61 -17.51
C ALA A 540 -14.58 43.83 -16.59
N ALA A 541 -14.69 43.63 -15.27
CA ALA A 541 -14.74 44.71 -14.29
C ALA A 541 -13.43 45.52 -14.26
N ALA A 542 -12.27 44.85 -14.34
CA ALA A 542 -10.97 45.52 -14.42
C ALA A 542 -10.81 46.33 -15.72
N ALA A 543 -11.31 45.81 -16.85
CA ALA A 543 -11.31 46.53 -18.12
C ALA A 543 -12.23 47.76 -18.09
N ALA A 544 -13.40 47.67 -17.46
CA ALA A 544 -14.30 48.81 -17.28
C ALA A 544 -13.66 49.90 -16.38
N ALA A 545 -13.02 49.51 -15.28
CA ALA A 545 -12.33 50.45 -14.39
C ALA A 545 -11.10 51.13 -15.06
N ALA A 546 -10.43 50.43 -15.98
CA ALA A 546 -9.36 51.02 -16.77
C ALA A 546 -9.90 52.05 -17.79
N ALA A 547 -11.03 51.75 -18.44
CA ALA A 547 -11.67 52.66 -19.37
C ALA A 547 -12.20 53.95 -18.69
N GLU A 548 -12.63 53.86 -17.43
CA GLU A 548 -13.09 55.01 -16.65
C GLU A 548 -11.93 55.96 -16.27
N LYS A 549 -10.73 55.42 -16.00
CA LYS A 549 -9.54 56.24 -15.72
C LYS A 549 -9.00 56.99 -16.94
N ASP A 550 -9.17 56.45 -18.14
CA ASP A 550 -8.79 57.15 -19.37
C ASP A 550 -9.78 58.26 -19.75
N ALA A 551 -11.00 58.25 -19.20
CA ALA A 551 -12.01 59.28 -19.44
C ALA A 551 -11.84 60.54 -18.57
N GLU A 552 -11.18 60.45 -17.40
CA GLU A 552 -10.96 61.59 -16.50
C GLU A 552 -9.63 62.34 -16.73
N GLY A 553 -8.76 61.86 -17.62
CA GLY A 553 -7.43 62.43 -17.90
C GLY A 553 -7.39 63.69 -18.78
N GLY A 554 -8.48 64.46 -18.86
CA GLY A 554 -8.59 65.63 -19.73
C GLY A 554 -8.94 66.92 -18.99
N LEU A 555 -7.97 67.84 -18.90
CA LEU A 555 -8.06 69.29 -18.59
C LEU A 555 -7.66 69.72 -17.17
N ARG A 556 -6.44 70.22 -16.99
CA ARG A 556 -6.07 71.65 -17.06
C ARG A 556 -4.59 71.85 -16.64
N PRO A 557 -3.81 72.69 -17.35
CA PRO A 557 -2.52 73.14 -16.85
C PRO A 557 -2.75 74.34 -15.91
N VAL A 558 -2.21 74.29 -14.70
CA VAL A 558 -2.07 75.48 -13.84
C VAL A 558 -0.58 75.70 -13.60
N GLU A 559 -0.21 76.95 -13.85
CA GLU A 559 1.12 77.50 -13.89
C GLU A 559 1.83 77.47 -12.52
N THR A 560 3.15 77.49 -12.64
CA THR A 560 4.19 77.66 -11.63
C THR A 560 4.00 78.90 -10.73
N ALA A 561 4.27 78.76 -9.44
CA ALA A 561 4.95 79.79 -8.65
C ALA A 561 5.64 79.16 -7.42
N GLU A 562 6.92 79.48 -7.29
CA GLU A 562 7.78 79.29 -6.13
C GLU A 562 7.24 80.09 -4.94
N ASP A 563 7.37 79.60 -3.70
CA ASP A 563 8.02 80.36 -2.61
C ASP A 563 8.14 79.61 -1.27
N THR A 564 9.37 79.64 -0.77
CA THR A 564 9.88 79.86 0.61
C THR A 564 9.21 79.31 1.89
N ASP A 565 10.08 78.70 2.71
CA ASP A 565 10.26 78.79 4.18
C ASP A 565 9.06 78.97 5.13
N GLY A 566 9.00 78.12 6.17
CA GLY A 566 8.19 78.42 7.36
C GLY A 566 8.18 77.35 8.45
N LYS A 567 8.77 77.69 9.60
CA LYS A 567 8.84 76.95 10.87
C LYS A 567 7.50 76.83 11.61
N ASN A 568 7.56 76.00 12.67
CA ASN A 568 6.77 75.93 13.93
C ASN A 568 5.85 74.71 14.00
N GLU A 569 6.05 73.75 14.92
CA GLU A 569 5.87 73.79 16.38
C GLU A 569 4.46 74.17 16.84
N VAL A 570 4.08 73.58 17.99
CA VAL A 570 2.81 73.67 18.77
C VAL A 570 1.88 72.48 18.49
N HIS A 571 1.93 71.43 19.31
CA HIS A 571 1.33 71.23 20.65
C HIS A 571 -0.07 70.60 20.61
N GLU A 572 -0.15 69.50 21.36
CA GLU A 572 -1.22 69.13 22.28
C GLU A 572 -2.54 68.51 21.82
N ASN A 573 -2.80 67.39 22.52
CA ASN A 573 -4.05 67.01 23.18
C ASN A 573 -5.30 66.86 22.32
N TYR A 574 -5.77 65.62 22.21
CA TYR A 574 -7.03 65.12 22.80
C TYR A 574 -6.88 63.59 22.80
N GLY A 575 -7.04 62.87 23.90
CA GLY A 575 -8.24 62.84 24.73
C GLY A 575 -9.00 61.57 24.35
N GLY A 576 -9.05 60.62 25.29
CA GLY A 576 -9.44 59.23 25.06
C GLY A 576 -10.82 58.98 24.43
N LEU A 577 -11.04 57.74 24.01
CA LEU A 577 -12.26 57.03 24.38
C LEU A 577 -12.07 55.51 24.30
N THR A 578 -12.54 54.88 25.35
CA THR A 578 -12.65 53.45 25.60
C THR A 578 -13.85 52.82 24.87
N MET A 579 -13.71 51.51 24.62
CA MET A 579 -14.73 50.43 24.71
C MET A 579 -15.56 49.97 23.48
N PHE A 580 -15.56 48.61 23.34
CA PHE A 580 -16.48 47.66 22.66
C PHE A 580 -16.58 47.75 21.11
N ALA A 581 -16.74 46.69 20.32
CA ALA A 581 -17.16 45.28 20.48
C ALA A 581 -16.51 44.44 19.33
N ASP A 582 -16.17 43.17 19.56
CA ASP A 582 -16.84 41.98 19.01
C ASP A 582 -17.59 42.16 17.67
N GLU A 583 -17.03 41.57 16.61
CA GLU A 583 -17.64 40.47 15.81
C GLU A 583 -16.55 39.67 15.08
#